data_AF-A0A174DPA9-F1
#
_entry.id   AF-A0A174DPA9-F1
#
_cell.length_a   1.000
_cell.length_b   1.000
_cell.length_c   1.000
_cell.angle_alpha   90.00
_cell.angle_beta   90.00
_cell.angle_gamma   90.00
#
_symmetry.space_group_name_H-M   'P 1'
#
loop_
_entity.id
_entity.type
_entity.pdbx_description
1 polymer ?
#
loop_
_entity_poly.entity_id
_entity_poly.type
_entity_poly.pdbx_seq_one_letter_code
_entity_poly.pdbx_strand_id
1 'polypeptide(L)'
;MNRILFLCPCDNTPYGGIHVIYENVDILNKNNFNAYVLHEVDNFRCTWFTNNTKILYFKDVLINFENDILVIPEIYGPNILNIVPGVKKVIFNQGAYLTFSRFGANYNEKSPYLSDEIIGIISISQDNKEYLEYTFKDRIINRIINCIEYYGINPNYESKNKVISIIEKNNIQDFIQIINILKIRDNLKGYTFDIIKNETHQNVLQRLEKSKIYISLSDEEGFGLSAAEAMAMGCVVIGYHGQGAKEYFKEEFSYRVEQGDVIDICKKVEEVIELIENRNEEYLSKVKKAREFILANYSKEQQEKSVVETWTDILTRL
;
A
#
# COMPACT_ATOMS: atom_id res chain seq x y z
N MET A 1 13.55 26.86 -10.09
CA MET A 1 12.48 25.99 -9.55
C MET A 1 12.94 24.57 -9.74
N ASN A 2 13.04 23.78 -8.67
CA ASN A 2 13.56 22.42 -8.76
C ASN A 2 12.64 21.55 -9.62
N ARG A 3 13.21 20.62 -10.39
CA ARG A 3 12.49 19.61 -11.15
C ARG A 3 12.62 18.26 -10.45
N ILE A 4 11.49 17.63 -10.17
CA ILE A 4 11.41 16.37 -9.44
C ILE A 4 11.19 15.24 -10.44
N LEU A 5 12.10 14.29 -10.51
CA LEU A 5 12.10 13.21 -11.49
C LEU A 5 11.90 11.88 -10.78
N PHE A 6 10.71 11.29 -10.87
CA PHE A 6 10.43 9.99 -10.28
C PHE A 6 10.88 8.87 -11.20
N LEU A 7 11.99 8.22 -10.86
CA LEU A 7 12.41 7.01 -11.55
C LEU A 7 11.37 5.92 -11.37
N CYS A 8 10.79 5.46 -12.48
CA CYS A 8 9.80 4.40 -12.47
C CYS A 8 10.25 3.23 -13.35
N PRO A 9 10.25 2.00 -12.83
CA PRO A 9 10.49 0.80 -13.63
C PRO A 9 9.55 0.74 -14.85
N CYS A 10 10.08 0.29 -15.99
CA CYS A 10 9.31 0.08 -17.21
C CYS A 10 8.61 -1.30 -17.19
N ASP A 11 7.73 -1.52 -16.22
CA ASP A 11 6.92 -2.74 -16.09
C ASP A 11 5.44 -2.40 -16.21
N ASN A 12 4.75 -3.02 -17.17
CA ASN A 12 3.33 -2.77 -17.43
C ASN A 12 2.40 -3.76 -16.70
N THR A 13 2.91 -4.38 -15.63
CA THR A 13 2.14 -5.23 -14.72
C THR A 13 1.50 -4.37 -13.61
N PRO A 14 0.29 -4.71 -13.10
CA PRO A 14 -0.37 -3.98 -12.02
C PRO A 14 0.35 -4.03 -10.66
N TYR A 15 1.41 -3.25 -10.51
CA TYR A 15 2.12 -3.05 -9.24
C TYR A 15 1.68 -1.76 -8.56
N GLY A 16 1.23 -1.87 -7.31
CA GLY A 16 0.81 -0.72 -6.52
C GLY A 16 1.89 0.36 -6.40
N GLY A 17 3.15 -0.03 -6.26
CA GLY A 17 4.26 0.94 -6.17
C GLY A 17 4.46 1.79 -7.43
N ILE A 18 4.13 1.25 -8.61
CA ILE A 18 4.16 2.00 -9.88
C ILE A 18 2.98 2.97 -9.94
N HIS A 19 1.77 2.53 -9.53
CA HIS A 19 0.59 3.40 -9.46
C HIS A 19 0.86 4.63 -8.59
N VAL A 20 1.38 4.39 -7.39
CA VAL A 20 1.64 5.45 -6.41
C VAL A 20 2.67 6.46 -6.92
N ILE A 21 3.67 6.03 -7.70
CA ILE A 21 4.62 6.95 -8.36
C ILE A 21 3.89 7.90 -9.33
N TYR A 22 3.02 7.36 -10.18
CA TYR A 22 2.25 8.17 -11.13
C TYR A 22 1.31 9.14 -10.40
N GLU A 23 0.60 8.66 -9.37
CA GLU A 23 -0.28 9.49 -8.55
C GLU A 23 0.46 10.63 -7.86
N ASN A 24 1.66 10.36 -7.29
CA ASN A 24 2.48 11.39 -6.65
C ASN A 24 2.85 12.50 -7.64
N VAL A 25 3.25 12.15 -8.87
CA VAL A 25 3.58 13.13 -9.91
C VAL A 25 2.35 13.97 -10.29
N ASP A 26 1.17 13.34 -10.44
CA ASP A 26 -0.06 14.04 -10.76
C ASP A 26 -0.48 15.01 -9.64
N ILE A 27 -0.39 14.59 -8.39
CA ILE A 27 -0.65 15.43 -7.20
C ILE A 27 0.31 16.63 -7.16
N LEU A 28 1.60 16.38 -7.37
CA LEU A 28 2.62 17.42 -7.38
C LEU A 28 2.35 18.44 -8.50
N ASN A 29 2.06 17.97 -9.71
CA ASN A 29 1.72 18.83 -10.84
C ASN A 29 0.46 19.66 -10.60
N LYS A 30 -0.59 19.06 -10.02
CA LYS A 30 -1.82 19.76 -9.63
C LYS A 30 -1.54 20.90 -8.63
N ASN A 31 -0.53 20.73 -7.78
CA ASN A 31 -0.11 21.70 -6.77
C ASN A 31 1.08 22.58 -7.22
N ASN A 32 1.25 22.75 -8.54
CA ASN A 32 2.26 23.60 -9.16
C ASN A 32 3.73 23.19 -8.93
N PHE A 33 4.01 21.97 -8.45
CA PHE A 33 5.37 21.43 -8.44
C PHE A 33 5.76 20.93 -9.83
N ASN A 34 7.02 21.12 -10.20
CA ASN A 34 7.57 20.68 -11.49
C ASN A 34 8.04 19.22 -11.41
N ALA A 35 7.09 18.27 -11.44
CA ALA A 35 7.36 16.84 -11.29
C ALA A 35 7.09 16.04 -12.58
N TYR A 36 7.82 14.95 -12.78
CA TYR A 36 7.68 14.04 -13.92
C TYR A 36 7.94 12.60 -13.47
N VAL A 37 7.26 11.64 -14.11
CA VAL A 37 7.73 10.25 -14.13
C VAL A 37 8.88 10.15 -15.14
N LEU A 38 9.95 9.48 -14.77
CA LEU A 38 11.13 9.24 -15.60
C LEU A 38 11.24 7.74 -15.90
N HIS A 39 11.17 7.40 -17.19
CA HIS A 39 11.31 6.03 -17.67
C HIS A 39 12.62 5.83 -18.44
N GLU A 40 13.18 4.62 -18.34
CA GLU A 40 14.37 4.20 -19.11
C GLU A 40 14.02 3.86 -20.56
N VAL A 41 12.83 3.32 -20.81
CA VAL A 41 12.36 2.90 -22.14
C VAL A 41 11.52 3.99 -22.78
N ASP A 42 11.92 4.38 -23.99
CA ASP A 42 11.22 5.38 -24.81
C ASP A 42 9.77 5.03 -25.06
N ASN A 43 8.89 6.03 -25.02
CA ASN A 43 7.46 5.90 -25.27
C ASN A 43 6.74 4.91 -24.31
N PHE A 44 7.40 4.46 -23.25
CA PHE A 44 6.77 3.61 -22.25
C PHE A 44 5.77 4.41 -21.41
N ARG A 45 4.57 3.84 -21.22
CA ARG A 45 3.53 4.32 -20.30
C ARG A 45 2.72 3.13 -19.80
N CYS A 46 2.37 3.14 -18.52
CA CYS A 46 1.48 2.12 -17.97
C CYS A 46 0.07 2.22 -18.57
N THR A 47 -0.51 1.10 -18.98
CA THR A 47 -1.81 1.05 -19.68
C THR A 47 -2.93 0.39 -18.87
N TRP A 48 -2.62 -0.16 -17.69
CA TRP A 48 -3.59 -0.88 -16.84
C TRP A 48 -4.40 0.04 -15.90
N PHE A 49 -4.14 1.35 -15.96
CA PHE A 49 -4.94 2.40 -15.31
C PHE A 49 -4.93 3.67 -16.18
N THR A 50 -5.97 4.48 -16.07
CA THR A 50 -6.03 5.77 -16.78
C THR A 50 -5.08 6.77 -16.14
N ASN A 51 -4.21 7.38 -16.94
CA ASN A 51 -3.27 8.39 -16.47
C ASN A 51 -2.96 9.40 -17.59
N ASN A 52 -2.88 10.68 -17.22
CA ASN A 52 -2.41 11.78 -18.07
C ASN A 52 -1.07 12.35 -17.58
N THR A 53 -0.37 11.56 -16.76
CA THR A 53 0.84 11.94 -16.05
C THR A 53 1.94 12.42 -16.99
N LYS A 54 2.64 13.49 -16.60
CA LYS A 54 3.79 14.00 -17.35
C LYS A 54 4.94 13.01 -17.24
N ILE A 55 5.40 12.52 -18.40
CA ILE A 55 6.49 11.54 -18.51
C ILE A 55 7.65 12.16 -19.27
N LEU A 56 8.86 11.86 -18.81
CA LEU A 56 10.11 12.06 -19.53
C LEU A 56 10.84 10.72 -19.70
N TYR A 57 11.76 10.66 -20.66
CA TYR A 57 12.57 9.48 -20.93
C TYR A 57 14.04 9.81 -20.72
N PHE A 58 14.82 8.90 -20.11
CA PHE A 58 16.23 9.15 -19.79
C PHE A 58 17.05 9.65 -20.99
N LYS A 59 16.81 9.12 -22.19
CA LYS A 59 17.55 9.53 -23.40
C LYS A 59 17.36 11.00 -23.78
N ASP A 60 16.25 11.62 -23.39
CA ASP A 60 15.82 12.95 -23.82
C ASP A 60 16.03 13.99 -22.72
N VAL A 61 16.49 13.56 -21.54
CA VAL A 61 16.67 14.42 -20.38
C VAL A 61 18.15 14.72 -20.16
N LEU A 62 18.50 15.99 -20.30
CA LEU A 62 19.73 16.52 -19.71
C LEU A 62 19.47 16.81 -18.24
N ILE A 63 20.21 16.12 -17.36
CA ILE A 63 20.12 16.31 -15.92
C ILE A 63 20.88 17.59 -15.53
N ASN A 64 20.20 18.48 -14.82
CA ASN A 64 20.78 19.66 -14.19
C ASN A 64 21.08 19.35 -12.72
N PHE A 65 22.36 19.16 -12.39
CA PHE A 65 22.81 18.75 -11.06
C PHE A 65 22.47 19.74 -9.93
N GLU A 66 22.20 21.01 -10.25
CA GLU A 66 21.86 22.03 -9.26
C GLU A 66 20.36 22.08 -8.94
N ASN A 67 19.51 21.76 -9.92
CA ASN A 67 18.06 21.97 -9.84
C ASN A 67 17.21 20.69 -9.97
N ASP A 68 17.79 19.58 -10.43
CA ASP A 68 17.08 18.32 -10.53
C ASP A 68 17.21 17.51 -9.23
N ILE A 69 16.11 16.88 -8.85
CA ILE A 69 16.03 15.93 -7.75
C ILE A 69 15.53 14.62 -8.33
N LEU A 70 16.32 13.56 -8.19
CA LEU A 70 15.95 12.23 -8.64
C LEU A 70 15.29 11.45 -7.51
N VAL A 71 14.07 10.98 -7.70
CA VAL A 71 13.35 10.15 -6.75
C VAL A 71 13.51 8.70 -7.15
N ILE A 72 14.13 7.89 -6.28
CA ILE A 72 14.54 6.52 -6.60
C ILE A 72 13.80 5.54 -5.68
N PRO A 73 13.10 4.53 -6.22
CA PRO A 73 12.50 3.46 -5.43
C PRO A 73 13.54 2.64 -4.64
N GLU A 74 13.18 2.15 -3.46
CA GLU A 74 14.04 1.32 -2.60
C GLU A 74 14.52 0.04 -3.28
N ILE A 75 13.76 -0.47 -4.24
CA ILE A 75 14.08 -1.70 -4.96
C ILE A 75 15.39 -1.62 -5.75
N TYR A 76 15.96 -0.43 -5.96
CA TYR A 76 17.29 -0.29 -6.57
C TYR A 76 18.44 -0.61 -5.60
N GLY A 77 18.18 -0.62 -4.28
CA GLY A 77 19.08 -1.12 -3.24
C GLY A 77 20.48 -0.49 -3.29
N PRO A 78 21.57 -1.29 -3.28
CA PRO A 78 22.94 -0.76 -3.34
C PRO A 78 23.24 0.12 -4.56
N ASN A 79 22.47 0.00 -5.66
CA ASN A 79 22.71 0.75 -6.89
C ASN A 79 22.13 2.16 -6.89
N ILE A 80 21.44 2.60 -5.83
CA ILE A 80 20.79 3.93 -5.76
C ILE A 80 21.76 5.07 -6.11
N LEU A 81 23.01 5.03 -5.63
CA LEU A 81 24.01 6.08 -5.91
C LEU A 81 24.65 5.97 -7.30
N ASN A 82 24.58 4.80 -7.93
CA ASN A 82 25.12 4.58 -9.28
C ASN A 82 24.22 5.21 -10.35
N ILE A 83 22.97 5.51 -10.01
CA ILE A 83 22.01 6.13 -10.92
C ILE A 83 22.22 7.65 -10.88
N VAL A 84 22.85 8.17 -11.92
CA VAL A 84 23.24 9.58 -12.06
C VAL A 84 24.04 10.07 -10.83
N PRO A 85 25.30 9.64 -10.65
CA PRO A 85 26.12 10.01 -9.49
C PRO A 85 26.25 11.52 -9.33
N GLY A 86 26.16 12.03 -8.11
CA GLY A 86 26.28 13.46 -7.79
C GLY A 86 24.98 14.28 -7.86
N VAL A 87 23.88 13.74 -8.42
CA VAL A 87 22.57 14.43 -8.35
C VAL A 87 21.94 14.23 -6.98
N LYS A 88 21.25 15.26 -6.47
CA LYS A 88 20.42 15.16 -5.26
C LYS A 88 19.33 14.11 -5.45
N LYS A 89 19.12 13.27 -4.44
CA LYS A 89 18.22 12.11 -4.49
C LYS A 89 17.27 12.09 -3.29
N VAL A 90 16.04 11.68 -3.56
CA VAL A 90 15.08 11.26 -2.54
C VAL A 90 14.84 9.77 -2.72
N ILE A 91 14.93 8.99 -1.65
CA ILE A 91 14.57 7.58 -1.73
C ILE A 91 13.08 7.46 -1.45
N PHE A 92 12.31 6.95 -2.41
CA PHE A 92 10.90 6.68 -2.20
C PHE A 92 10.74 5.22 -1.76
N ASN A 93 10.82 5.01 -0.45
CA ASN A 93 10.86 3.70 0.19
C ASN A 93 9.46 3.19 0.53
N GLN A 94 8.77 2.63 -0.47
CA GLN A 94 7.37 2.21 -0.34
C GLN A 94 7.19 0.93 0.50
N GLY A 95 8.14 0.01 0.50
CA GLY A 95 8.16 -1.17 1.38
C GLY A 95 9.40 -1.18 2.28
N ALA A 96 9.25 -0.96 3.59
CA ALA A 96 10.39 -1.00 4.52
C ALA A 96 11.11 -2.36 4.50
N TYR A 97 10.37 -3.44 4.35
CA TYR A 97 10.91 -4.80 4.29
C TYR A 97 11.64 -5.12 2.96
N LEU A 98 11.51 -4.25 1.95
CA LEU A 98 12.28 -4.34 0.70
C LEU A 98 13.60 -3.56 0.75
N THR A 99 13.79 -2.68 1.74
CA THR A 99 14.98 -1.81 1.89
C THR A 99 16.27 -2.60 1.78
N PHE A 100 16.34 -3.79 2.41
CA PHE A 100 17.53 -4.63 2.39
C PHE A 100 17.46 -5.84 1.44
N SER A 101 16.40 -5.96 0.63
CA SER A 101 16.16 -7.15 -0.23
C SER A 101 17.26 -7.43 -1.25
N ARG A 102 18.03 -6.41 -1.64
CA ARG A 102 19.19 -6.52 -2.56
C ARG A 102 20.54 -6.39 -1.87
N PHE A 103 20.55 -6.27 -0.55
CA PHE A 103 21.77 -6.23 0.24
C PHE A 103 22.11 -7.66 0.64
N GLY A 104 23.28 -8.15 0.22
CA GLY A 104 23.76 -9.46 0.69
C GLY A 104 24.05 -9.41 2.19
N ALA A 105 23.93 -10.54 2.89
CA ALA A 105 24.23 -10.61 4.32
C ALA A 105 25.67 -10.19 4.68
N ASN A 106 26.60 -10.27 3.71
CA ASN A 106 28.00 -9.85 3.83
C ASN A 106 28.25 -8.47 3.17
N TYR A 107 27.22 -7.65 2.99
CA TYR A 107 27.37 -6.31 2.42
C TYR A 107 28.15 -5.44 3.39
N ASN A 108 29.37 -5.05 2.99
CA ASN A 108 30.33 -4.35 3.85
C ASN A 108 30.54 -2.88 3.43
N GLU A 109 29.82 -2.41 2.42
CA GLU A 109 29.88 -1.02 1.98
C GLU A 109 28.94 -0.13 2.81
N LYS A 110 29.17 1.18 2.76
CA LYS A 110 28.28 2.14 3.42
C LYS A 110 26.94 2.17 2.69
N SER A 111 25.84 2.04 3.43
CA SER A 111 24.49 2.08 2.85
C SER A 111 24.26 3.37 2.04
N PRO A 112 23.64 3.29 0.84
CA PRO A 112 23.38 4.45 0.02
C PRO A 112 22.46 5.48 0.71
N TYR A 113 21.60 5.03 1.63
CA TYR A 113 20.74 5.87 2.47
C TYR A 113 21.54 6.84 3.36
N LEU A 114 22.82 6.56 3.62
CA LEU A 114 23.72 7.35 4.44
C LEU A 114 24.65 8.27 3.61
N SER A 115 24.38 8.45 2.32
CA SER A 115 25.09 9.40 1.47
C SER A 115 24.52 10.81 1.58
N ASP A 116 25.38 11.83 1.43
CA ASP A 116 24.97 13.24 1.42
C ASP A 116 24.18 13.61 0.15
N GLU A 117 24.23 12.75 -0.88
CA GLU A 117 23.34 12.87 -2.04
C GLU A 117 21.87 12.59 -1.68
N ILE A 118 21.60 11.84 -0.60
CA ILE A 118 20.25 11.54 -0.14
C ILE A 118 19.75 12.67 0.75
N ILE A 119 18.88 13.52 0.19
CA ILE A 119 18.30 14.69 0.85
C ILE A 119 16.99 14.38 1.60
N GLY A 120 16.44 13.19 1.41
CA GLY A 120 15.22 12.76 2.09
C GLY A 120 14.84 11.32 1.76
N ILE A 121 14.06 10.71 2.64
CA ILE A 121 13.47 9.38 2.45
C ILE A 121 11.97 9.51 2.69
N ILE A 122 11.15 8.95 1.80
CA ILE A 122 9.69 8.98 1.89
C ILE A 122 9.19 7.55 2.15
N SER A 123 8.39 7.38 3.21
CA SER A 123 7.67 6.16 3.53
C SER A 123 6.16 6.32 3.31
N ILE A 124 5.40 5.21 3.33
CA ILE A 124 3.95 5.20 3.03
C ILE A 124 3.06 4.74 4.21
N SER A 125 3.66 4.39 5.35
CA SER A 125 2.95 3.94 6.55
C SER A 125 3.74 4.29 7.81
N GLN A 126 3.08 4.19 8.97
CA GLN A 126 3.71 4.46 10.26
C GLN A 126 4.80 3.43 10.54
N ASP A 127 4.50 2.15 10.31
CA ASP A 127 5.42 1.05 10.50
C ASP A 127 6.68 1.21 9.63
N ASN A 128 6.51 1.56 8.35
CA ASN A 128 7.66 1.85 7.49
C ASN A 128 8.49 3.03 8.01
N LYS A 129 7.83 4.10 8.48
CA LYS A 129 8.51 5.28 9.01
C LYS A 129 9.36 4.90 10.23
N GLU A 130 8.77 4.20 11.20
CA GLU A 130 9.45 3.76 12.42
C GLU A 130 10.63 2.83 12.12
N TYR A 131 10.45 1.89 11.18
CA TYR A 131 11.52 1.01 10.69
C TYR A 131 12.71 1.82 10.15
N LEU A 132 12.42 2.80 9.29
CA LEU A 132 13.45 3.61 8.64
C LEU A 132 14.11 4.61 9.60
N GLU A 133 13.36 5.22 10.52
CA GLU A 133 13.90 6.12 11.56
C GLU A 133 14.82 5.38 12.53
N TYR A 134 14.44 4.17 12.93
CA TYR A 134 15.30 3.32 13.76
C TYR A 134 16.61 2.97 13.04
N THR A 135 16.51 2.66 11.75
CA THR A 135 17.62 2.21 10.90
C THR A 135 18.57 3.35 10.52
N PHE A 136 18.04 4.52 10.17
CA PHE A 136 18.78 5.66 9.62
C PHE A 136 18.61 6.90 10.50
N LYS A 137 19.13 6.84 11.73
CA LYS A 137 18.90 7.83 12.81
C LYS A 137 19.15 9.29 12.43
N ASP A 138 20.16 9.55 11.60
CA ASP A 138 20.55 10.91 11.20
C ASP A 138 19.91 11.35 9.88
N ARG A 139 18.88 10.62 9.40
CA ARG A 139 18.20 10.89 8.15
C ARG A 139 16.78 11.39 8.38
N ILE A 140 16.36 12.24 7.47
CA ILE A 140 15.01 12.77 7.40
C ILE A 140 14.11 11.69 6.78
N ILE A 141 13.13 11.22 7.56
CA ILE A 141 12.10 10.30 7.10
C ILE A 141 10.75 11.02 7.10
N ASN A 142 10.27 11.38 5.90
CA ASN A 142 8.91 11.86 5.70
C ASN A 142 7.99 10.68 5.41
N ARG A 143 6.71 10.87 5.72
CA ARG A 143 5.67 9.89 5.42
C ARG A 143 4.59 10.55 4.57
N ILE A 144 4.20 9.87 3.50
CA ILE A 144 2.98 10.17 2.75
C ILE A 144 1.88 9.18 3.11
N ILE A 145 0.64 9.55 2.83
CA ILE A 145 -0.56 8.71 2.97
C ILE A 145 -0.94 8.21 1.58
N ASN A 146 -1.13 6.91 1.42
CA ASN A 146 -1.76 6.38 0.21
C ASN A 146 -3.29 6.41 0.37
N CYS A 147 -4.00 6.90 -0.64
CA CYS A 147 -5.46 6.91 -0.58
C CYS A 147 -6.03 5.51 -0.88
N ILE A 148 -7.24 5.27 -0.37
CA ILE A 148 -8.07 4.15 -0.80
C ILE A 148 -9.00 4.62 -1.90
N GLU A 149 -8.88 3.99 -3.07
CA GLU A 149 -9.83 4.18 -4.16
C GLU A 149 -11.06 3.29 -3.92
N TYR A 150 -12.25 3.87 -4.03
CA TYR A 150 -13.51 3.18 -3.79
C TYR A 150 -14.56 3.44 -4.88
N TYR A 151 -14.20 4.17 -5.94
CA TYR A 151 -15.04 4.48 -7.11
C TYR A 151 -16.43 5.04 -6.76
N GLY A 152 -16.55 5.75 -5.65
CA GLY A 152 -17.83 6.28 -5.18
C GLY A 152 -18.81 5.23 -4.65
N ILE A 153 -18.39 3.97 -4.52
CA ILE A 153 -19.23 2.88 -4.01
C ILE A 153 -19.62 3.16 -2.56
N ASN A 154 -20.93 3.10 -2.29
CA ASN A 154 -21.50 3.21 -0.96
C ASN A 154 -22.23 1.91 -0.61
N PRO A 155 -21.58 0.96 0.08
CA PRO A 155 -22.12 -0.38 0.31
C PRO A 155 -23.39 -0.34 1.17
N ASN A 156 -24.40 -1.12 0.80
CA ASN A 156 -25.53 -1.37 1.68
C ASN A 156 -25.21 -2.54 2.62
N TYR A 157 -24.79 -2.22 3.85
CA TYR A 157 -24.32 -3.22 4.82
C TYR A 157 -25.35 -4.29 5.18
N GLU A 158 -26.64 -3.94 5.12
CA GLU A 158 -27.74 -4.82 5.53
C GLU A 158 -28.05 -5.88 4.46
N SER A 159 -27.85 -5.53 3.18
CA SER A 159 -28.17 -6.41 2.05
C SER A 159 -26.96 -7.18 1.50
N LYS A 160 -25.84 -7.21 2.22
CA LYS A 160 -24.65 -7.97 1.79
C LYS A 160 -24.89 -9.48 1.83
N ASN A 161 -24.24 -10.21 0.93
CA ASN A 161 -24.36 -11.67 0.84
C ASN A 161 -23.55 -12.37 1.94
N LYS A 162 -23.94 -13.61 2.29
CA LYS A 162 -23.17 -14.49 3.18
C LYS A 162 -21.91 -15.01 2.47
N VAL A 163 -20.96 -14.11 2.24
CA VAL A 163 -19.72 -14.39 1.49
C VAL A 163 -18.51 -13.96 2.31
N ILE A 164 -17.50 -14.82 2.31
CA ILE A 164 -16.17 -14.60 2.87
C ILE A 164 -15.20 -14.46 1.70
N SER A 165 -14.72 -13.25 1.45
CA SER A 165 -13.77 -12.98 0.37
C SER A 165 -12.33 -13.14 0.82
N ILE A 166 -11.50 -13.67 -0.08
CA ILE A 166 -10.05 -13.72 0.05
C ILE A 166 -9.46 -13.32 -1.29
N ILE A 167 -8.46 -12.45 -1.27
CA ILE A 167 -7.69 -12.15 -2.48
C ILE A 167 -6.47 -13.07 -2.46
N GLU A 168 -6.36 -13.91 -3.48
CA GLU A 168 -5.23 -14.83 -3.64
C GLU A 168 -3.97 -14.02 -3.95
N LYS A 169 -3.18 -13.75 -2.91
CA LYS A 169 -1.83 -13.18 -2.97
C LYS A 169 -0.83 -14.24 -2.48
N ASN A 170 0.13 -13.84 -1.65
CA ASN A 170 1.04 -14.71 -0.93
C ASN A 170 0.28 -15.60 0.08
N ASN A 171 0.96 -16.58 0.69
CA ASN A 171 0.39 -17.52 1.68
C ASN A 171 -0.75 -18.44 1.20
N ILE A 172 -0.63 -18.98 0.00
CA ILE A 172 -1.61 -19.95 -0.53
C ILE A 172 -1.80 -21.18 0.37
N GLN A 173 -0.79 -21.56 1.15
CA GLN A 173 -0.86 -22.71 2.07
C GLN A 173 -1.81 -22.45 3.25
N ASP A 174 -1.71 -21.29 3.88
CA ASP A 174 -2.62 -20.91 4.98
C ASP A 174 -4.06 -20.85 4.48
N PHE A 175 -4.25 -20.21 3.32
CA PHE A 175 -5.54 -20.13 2.64
C PHE A 175 -6.19 -21.52 2.44
N ILE A 176 -5.45 -22.49 1.92
CA ILE A 176 -5.93 -23.86 1.70
C ILE A 176 -6.33 -24.50 3.03
N GLN A 177 -5.52 -24.34 4.08
CA GLN A 177 -5.83 -24.91 5.40
C GLN A 177 -7.10 -24.30 6.00
N ILE A 178 -7.22 -22.96 5.99
CA ILE A 178 -8.37 -22.23 6.52
C ILE A 178 -9.68 -22.73 5.90
N ILE A 179 -9.74 -22.81 4.57
CA ILE A 179 -10.94 -23.28 3.86
C ILE A 179 -11.30 -24.71 4.27
N ASN A 180 -10.32 -25.62 4.31
CA ASN A 180 -10.60 -27.02 4.61
C ASN A 180 -11.01 -27.21 6.07
N ILE A 181 -10.36 -26.52 7.01
CA ILE A 181 -10.73 -26.55 8.43
C ILE A 181 -12.15 -26.05 8.62
N LEU A 182 -12.50 -24.89 8.06
CA LEU A 182 -13.84 -24.30 8.21
C LEU A 182 -14.93 -25.18 7.57
N LYS A 183 -14.64 -25.85 6.45
CA LYS A 183 -15.56 -26.83 5.84
C LYS A 183 -15.76 -28.07 6.71
N ILE A 184 -14.70 -28.63 7.29
CA ILE A 184 -14.78 -29.82 8.15
C ILE A 184 -15.53 -29.52 9.44
N ARG A 185 -15.34 -28.32 10.00
CA ARG A 185 -16.04 -27.88 11.23
C ARG A 185 -17.53 -27.65 11.02
N ASP A 186 -17.96 -27.48 9.77
CA ASP A 186 -19.37 -27.32 9.35
C ASP A 186 -20.14 -26.25 10.14
N ASN A 187 -19.45 -25.16 10.52
CA ASN A 187 -20.04 -24.03 11.25
C ASN A 187 -20.12 -22.76 10.39
N LEU A 188 -20.26 -22.92 9.06
CA LEU A 188 -20.29 -21.80 8.13
C LEU A 188 -21.67 -21.15 8.00
N LYS A 189 -22.75 -21.72 8.55
CA LYS A 189 -24.12 -21.14 8.54
C LYS A 189 -24.58 -20.58 7.17
N GLY A 190 -24.22 -21.29 6.10
CA GLY A 190 -24.54 -20.93 4.71
C GLY A 190 -23.59 -19.90 4.07
N TYR A 191 -22.50 -19.51 4.74
CA TYR A 191 -21.47 -18.68 4.13
C TYR A 191 -20.67 -19.45 3.09
N THR A 192 -20.40 -18.80 1.98
CA THR A 192 -19.54 -19.31 0.90
C THR A 192 -18.23 -18.54 0.80
N PHE A 193 -17.22 -19.15 0.21
CA PHE A 193 -15.94 -18.50 -0.04
C PHE A 193 -15.90 -17.88 -1.44
N ASP A 194 -15.41 -16.65 -1.52
CA ASP A 194 -15.12 -15.96 -2.76
C ASP A 194 -13.61 -15.76 -2.92
N ILE A 195 -13.02 -16.47 -3.88
CA ILE A 195 -11.58 -16.46 -4.12
C ILE A 195 -11.31 -15.53 -5.30
N ILE A 196 -10.65 -14.41 -5.03
CA ILE A 196 -10.41 -13.35 -6.02
C ILE A 196 -8.98 -13.49 -6.53
N LYS A 197 -8.81 -13.69 -7.84
CA LYS A 197 -7.52 -13.88 -8.50
C LYS A 197 -7.49 -13.16 -9.85
N ASN A 198 -6.41 -12.44 -10.15
CA ASN A 198 -6.17 -11.81 -11.46
C ASN A 198 -7.37 -10.96 -11.97
N GLU A 199 -8.00 -10.22 -11.07
CA GLU A 199 -9.14 -9.34 -11.39
C GLU A 199 -8.69 -7.89 -11.52
N THR A 200 -9.48 -7.08 -12.22
CA THR A 200 -9.29 -5.62 -12.23
C THR A 200 -9.58 -5.05 -10.85
N HIS A 201 -8.94 -3.95 -10.48
CA HIS A 201 -9.18 -3.32 -9.19
C HIS A 201 -10.67 -3.00 -8.95
N GLN A 202 -11.37 -2.49 -9.97
CA GLN A 202 -12.81 -2.23 -9.89
C GLN A 202 -13.63 -3.51 -9.63
N ASN A 203 -13.30 -4.64 -10.29
CA ASN A 203 -13.98 -5.91 -10.05
C ASN A 203 -13.70 -6.45 -8.64
N VAL A 204 -12.47 -6.29 -8.13
CA VAL A 204 -12.12 -6.65 -6.75
C VAL A 204 -13.05 -5.91 -5.78
N LEU A 205 -13.17 -4.59 -5.92
CA LEU A 205 -14.04 -3.79 -5.02
C LEU A 205 -15.52 -4.18 -5.13
N GLN A 206 -16.03 -4.45 -6.33
CA GLN A 206 -17.41 -4.92 -6.51
C GLN A 206 -17.69 -6.28 -5.85
N ARG A 207 -16.68 -7.16 -5.77
CA ARG A 207 -16.79 -8.43 -5.07
C ARG A 207 -16.76 -8.22 -3.56
N LEU A 208 -15.83 -7.39 -3.07
CA LEU A 208 -15.77 -7.01 -1.66
C LEU A 208 -17.04 -6.29 -1.19
N GLU A 209 -17.65 -5.46 -2.03
CA GLU A 209 -18.93 -4.79 -1.76
C GLU A 209 -20.04 -5.78 -1.45
N LYS A 210 -20.04 -6.95 -2.09
CA LYS A 210 -21.03 -8.02 -1.86
C LYS A 210 -20.73 -8.88 -0.64
N SER A 211 -19.50 -8.85 -0.12
CA SER A 211 -19.03 -9.76 0.92
C SER A 211 -19.14 -9.19 2.33
N LYS A 212 -19.45 -10.05 3.30
CA LYS A 212 -19.56 -9.63 4.72
C LYS A 212 -18.22 -9.70 5.44
N ILE A 213 -17.39 -10.68 5.09
CA ILE A 213 -16.10 -10.93 5.74
C ILE A 213 -15.00 -10.91 4.68
N TYR A 214 -13.87 -10.31 5.01
CA TYR A 214 -12.63 -10.41 4.24
C TYR A 214 -11.52 -10.99 5.12
N ILE A 215 -10.81 -12.00 4.62
CA ILE A 215 -9.65 -12.56 5.31
C ILE A 215 -8.38 -12.03 4.63
N SER A 216 -7.57 -11.32 5.41
CA SER A 216 -6.26 -10.83 5.01
C SER A 216 -5.17 -11.82 5.42
N LEU A 217 -4.43 -12.31 4.42
CA LEU A 217 -3.29 -13.22 4.62
C LEU A 217 -1.98 -12.57 4.14
N SER A 218 -1.90 -11.24 4.22
CA SER A 218 -0.73 -10.49 3.80
C SER A 218 0.47 -10.81 4.70
N ASP A 219 1.62 -11.12 4.08
CA ASP A 219 2.94 -11.07 4.72
C ASP A 219 3.36 -9.62 4.97
N GLU A 220 4.64 -9.30 4.96
CA GLU A 220 5.10 -7.92 5.09
C GLU A 220 4.69 -7.06 3.87
N GLU A 221 3.80 -6.10 4.11
CA GLU A 221 3.37 -5.10 3.13
C GLU A 221 3.71 -3.69 3.64
N GLY A 222 4.03 -2.77 2.72
CA GLY A 222 4.36 -1.40 3.10
C GLY A 222 3.19 -0.66 3.78
N PHE A 223 1.95 -0.87 3.32
CA PHE A 223 0.74 -0.29 3.91
C PHE A 223 -0.41 -1.30 4.03
N GLY A 224 -0.55 -2.16 3.02
CA GLY A 224 -1.62 -3.17 2.92
C GLY A 224 -2.94 -2.59 2.42
N LEU A 225 -3.04 -2.25 1.13
CA LEU A 225 -4.25 -1.60 0.58
C LEU A 225 -5.50 -2.49 0.67
N SER A 226 -5.37 -3.80 0.43
CA SER A 226 -6.53 -4.68 0.23
C SER A 226 -7.43 -4.82 1.44
N ALA A 227 -6.87 -4.81 2.66
CA ALA A 227 -7.68 -4.85 3.86
C ALA A 227 -8.38 -3.52 4.15
N ALA A 228 -7.72 -2.38 3.89
CA ALA A 228 -8.35 -1.07 3.97
C ALA A 228 -9.47 -0.89 2.92
N GLU A 229 -9.25 -1.37 1.69
CA GLU A 229 -10.28 -1.43 0.63
C GLU A 229 -11.47 -2.31 1.06
N ALA A 230 -11.22 -3.47 1.67
CA ALA A 230 -12.30 -4.34 2.18
C ALA A 230 -13.11 -3.66 3.30
N MET A 231 -12.45 -2.96 4.22
CA MET A 231 -13.13 -2.14 5.25
C MET A 231 -13.96 -1.03 4.60
N ALA A 232 -13.40 -0.33 3.60
CA ALA A 232 -14.14 0.67 2.83
C ALA A 232 -15.36 0.03 2.17
N MET A 233 -15.23 -1.14 1.55
CA MET A 233 -16.35 -1.86 0.93
C MET A 233 -17.34 -2.45 1.94
N GLY A 234 -17.14 -2.27 3.24
CA GLY A 234 -18.07 -2.70 4.28
C GLY A 234 -17.92 -4.17 4.68
N CYS A 235 -16.71 -4.71 4.60
CA CYS A 235 -16.38 -6.03 5.16
C CYS A 235 -15.89 -5.88 6.60
N VAL A 236 -16.16 -6.88 7.43
CA VAL A 236 -15.34 -7.15 8.62
C VAL A 236 -14.04 -7.79 8.16
N VAL A 237 -12.90 -7.25 8.63
CA VAL A 237 -11.58 -7.78 8.29
C VAL A 237 -11.04 -8.64 9.42
N ILE A 238 -10.53 -9.82 9.03
CA ILE A 238 -9.90 -10.80 9.91
C ILE A 238 -8.52 -11.16 9.32
N GLY A 239 -7.50 -11.31 10.16
CA GLY A 239 -6.23 -11.94 9.76
C GLY A 239 -5.00 -11.10 10.04
N TYR A 240 -3.98 -11.28 9.21
CA TYR A 240 -2.65 -10.71 9.40
C TYR A 240 -2.64 -9.22 9.03
N HIS A 241 -1.95 -8.42 9.83
CA HIS A 241 -1.79 -6.99 9.56
C HIS A 241 -0.61 -6.68 8.63
N GLY A 242 0.23 -7.66 8.28
CA GLY A 242 1.36 -7.47 7.36
C GLY A 242 2.29 -6.30 7.68
N GLN A 243 2.49 -6.04 8.97
CA GLN A 243 3.17 -4.87 9.54
C GLN A 243 2.52 -3.50 9.22
N GLY A 244 2.51 -3.07 7.95
CA GLY A 244 1.99 -1.76 7.53
C GLY A 244 0.54 -1.49 7.97
N ALA A 245 -0.32 -2.51 7.99
CA ALA A 245 -1.74 -2.35 8.33
C ALA A 245 -2.02 -2.19 9.84
N LYS A 246 -1.02 -2.33 10.72
CA LYS A 246 -1.19 -2.14 12.19
C LYS A 246 -1.87 -0.82 12.54
N GLU A 247 -1.63 0.21 11.73
CA GLU A 247 -2.15 1.55 11.95
C GLU A 247 -3.66 1.64 11.78
N TYR A 248 -4.30 0.74 11.03
CA TYR A 248 -5.76 0.73 10.84
C TYR A 248 -6.45 -0.58 11.26
N PHE A 249 -5.72 -1.66 11.55
CA PHE A 249 -6.30 -2.93 12.05
C PHE A 249 -6.87 -2.80 13.48
N LYS A 250 -7.63 -1.78 13.90
CA LYS A 250 -7.99 -1.60 15.33
C LYS A 250 -8.94 -2.70 15.84
N GLU A 251 -8.71 -3.21 17.06
CA GLU A 251 -9.56 -4.26 17.70
C GLU A 251 -11.04 -3.84 17.84
N GLU A 252 -11.27 -2.53 17.89
CA GLU A 252 -12.60 -1.93 17.93
C GLU A 252 -13.50 -2.40 16.78
N PHE A 253 -12.93 -2.65 15.59
CA PHE A 253 -13.67 -2.97 14.38
C PHE A 253 -13.03 -4.03 13.47
N SER A 254 -11.92 -4.65 13.88
CA SER A 254 -11.24 -5.71 13.13
C SER A 254 -10.73 -6.81 14.05
N TYR A 255 -10.39 -7.96 13.46
CA TYR A 255 -9.92 -9.14 14.18
C TYR A 255 -8.50 -9.46 13.75
N ARG A 256 -7.53 -8.97 14.52
CA ARG A 256 -6.10 -9.24 14.31
C ARG A 256 -5.81 -10.70 14.62
N VAL A 257 -4.96 -11.30 13.80
CA VAL A 257 -4.35 -12.60 14.05
C VAL A 257 -2.86 -12.51 13.74
N GLU A 258 -2.05 -13.19 14.54
CA GLU A 258 -0.60 -13.28 14.31
C GLU A 258 -0.29 -14.13 13.07
N GLN A 259 0.77 -13.75 12.36
CA GLN A 259 1.15 -14.41 11.10
C GLN A 259 1.43 -15.90 11.31
N GLY A 260 0.81 -16.74 10.48
CA GLY A 260 0.88 -18.19 10.54
C GLY A 260 -0.11 -18.86 11.50
N ASP A 261 -0.88 -18.12 12.30
CA ASP A 261 -1.90 -18.71 13.18
C ASP A 261 -3.22 -18.99 12.45
N VAL A 262 -3.18 -20.03 11.62
CA VAL A 262 -4.33 -20.55 10.86
C VAL A 262 -5.54 -20.88 11.75
N ILE A 263 -5.29 -21.43 12.94
CA ILE A 263 -6.38 -21.88 13.84
C ILE A 263 -7.10 -20.68 14.43
N ASP A 264 -6.39 -19.62 14.81
CA ASP A 264 -7.02 -18.42 15.31
C ASP A 264 -7.82 -17.69 14.23
N ILE A 265 -7.36 -17.67 12.96
CA ILE A 265 -8.20 -17.20 11.84
C ILE A 265 -9.52 -17.97 11.78
N CYS A 266 -9.49 -19.31 11.82
CA CYS A 266 -10.71 -20.10 11.78
C CYS A 266 -11.66 -19.79 12.95
N LYS A 267 -11.12 -19.65 14.18
CA LYS A 267 -11.91 -19.28 15.36
C LYS A 267 -12.53 -17.89 15.20
N LYS A 268 -11.78 -16.91 14.71
CA LYS A 268 -12.28 -15.56 14.46
C LYS A 268 -13.33 -15.50 13.36
N VAL A 269 -13.20 -16.31 12.31
CA VAL A 269 -14.25 -16.43 11.28
C VAL A 269 -15.55 -16.93 11.89
N GLU A 270 -15.50 -17.99 12.70
CA GLU A 270 -16.68 -18.52 13.39
C GLU A 270 -17.27 -17.50 14.38
N GLU A 271 -16.42 -16.80 15.14
CA GLU A 271 -16.83 -15.72 16.05
C GLU A 271 -17.58 -14.60 15.30
N VAL A 272 -17.07 -14.18 14.14
CA VAL A 272 -17.68 -13.14 13.32
C VAL A 272 -18.98 -13.62 12.67
N ILE A 273 -19.06 -14.87 12.22
CA ILE A 273 -20.33 -15.45 11.74
C ILE A 273 -21.36 -15.44 12.87
N GLU A 274 -21.01 -15.87 14.09
CA GLU A 274 -21.90 -15.82 15.25
C GLU A 274 -22.34 -14.38 15.60
N LEU A 275 -21.42 -13.41 15.50
CA LEU A 275 -21.73 -11.99 15.67
C LEU A 275 -22.77 -11.53 14.64
N ILE A 276 -22.59 -11.86 13.37
CA ILE A 276 -23.50 -11.42 12.30
C ILE A 276 -24.89 -12.03 12.48
N GLU A 277 -24.98 -13.33 12.78
CA GLU A 277 -26.26 -14.03 12.87
C GLU A 277 -27.07 -13.66 14.12
N ASN A 278 -26.40 -13.42 15.26
CA ASN A 278 -27.10 -13.24 16.54
C ASN A 278 -27.03 -11.81 17.10
N ARG A 279 -26.09 -10.98 16.62
CA ARG A 279 -25.79 -9.64 17.16
C ARG A 279 -25.55 -8.64 16.02
N ASN A 280 -26.48 -8.61 15.07
CA ASN A 280 -26.35 -7.85 13.81
C ASN A 280 -26.11 -6.33 14.04
N GLU A 281 -26.69 -5.72 15.07
CA GLU A 281 -26.44 -4.30 15.39
C GLU A 281 -24.98 -4.03 15.77
N GLU A 282 -24.36 -4.93 16.54
CA GLU A 282 -22.95 -4.84 16.93
C GLU A 282 -22.04 -5.02 15.70
N TYR A 283 -22.37 -5.98 14.82
CA TYR A 283 -21.70 -6.14 13.52
C TYR A 283 -21.79 -4.85 12.67
N LEU A 284 -22.99 -4.29 12.49
CA LEU A 284 -23.20 -3.08 11.69
C LEU A 284 -22.43 -1.89 12.28
N SER A 285 -22.36 -1.78 13.60
CA SER A 285 -21.55 -0.76 14.27
C SER A 285 -20.07 -0.88 13.93
N LYS A 286 -19.50 -2.11 13.99
CA LYS A 286 -18.10 -2.36 13.62
C LYS A 286 -17.80 -1.99 12.18
N VAL A 287 -18.64 -2.42 11.24
CA VAL A 287 -18.44 -2.13 9.80
C VAL A 287 -18.51 -0.64 9.51
N LYS A 288 -19.46 0.09 10.12
CA LYS A 288 -19.57 1.55 9.96
C LYS A 288 -18.32 2.26 10.49
N LYS A 289 -17.87 1.91 11.71
CA LYS A 289 -16.64 2.47 12.31
C LYS A 289 -15.41 2.21 11.45
N ALA A 290 -15.25 1.00 10.92
CA ALA A 290 -14.12 0.65 10.05
C ALA A 290 -14.11 1.53 8.79
N ARG A 291 -15.23 1.64 8.07
CA ARG A 291 -15.32 2.47 6.86
C ARG A 291 -15.11 3.94 7.18
N GLU A 292 -15.75 4.47 8.22
CA GLU A 292 -15.56 5.87 8.65
C GLU A 292 -14.10 6.17 8.94
N PHE A 293 -13.41 5.28 9.67
CA PHE A 293 -11.99 5.42 9.97
C PHE A 293 -11.16 5.42 8.68
N ILE A 294 -11.37 4.46 7.78
CA ILE A 294 -10.60 4.36 6.55
C ILE A 294 -10.80 5.59 5.65
N LEU A 295 -12.05 5.99 5.41
CA LEU A 295 -12.35 7.11 4.53
C LEU A 295 -11.91 8.45 5.10
N ALA A 296 -11.86 8.61 6.43
CA ALA A 296 -11.38 9.85 7.05
C ALA A 296 -9.85 9.99 7.02
N ASN A 297 -9.11 8.87 7.10
CA ASN A 297 -7.65 8.87 7.25
C ASN A 297 -6.89 8.61 5.93
N TYR A 298 -7.50 7.88 4.99
CA TYR A 298 -6.87 7.46 3.73
C TYR A 298 -7.65 7.96 2.52
N SER A 299 -8.10 9.22 2.55
CA SER A 299 -8.79 9.87 1.44
C SER A 299 -7.82 10.45 0.41
N LYS A 300 -8.33 10.82 -0.77
CA LYS A 300 -7.54 11.52 -1.80
C LYS A 300 -7.02 12.86 -1.29
N GLU A 301 -7.82 13.56 -0.48
CA GLU A 301 -7.44 14.82 0.15
C GLU A 301 -6.29 14.62 1.13
N GLN A 302 -6.30 13.54 1.93
CA GLN A 302 -5.21 13.24 2.86
C GLN A 302 -3.92 12.84 2.13
N GLN A 303 -4.02 12.06 1.06
CA GLN A 303 -2.88 11.74 0.21
C GLN A 303 -2.30 13.03 -0.38
N GLU A 304 -3.11 13.84 -1.06
CA GLU A 304 -2.68 15.11 -1.66
C GLU A 304 -2.00 16.03 -0.65
N LYS A 305 -2.63 16.23 0.52
CA LYS A 305 -2.06 17.03 1.61
C LYS A 305 -0.70 16.50 2.04
N SER A 306 -0.60 15.21 2.35
CA SER A 306 0.64 14.62 2.86
C SER A 306 1.80 14.66 1.85
N VAL A 307 1.50 14.51 0.54
CA VAL A 307 2.48 14.61 -0.54
C VAL A 307 2.99 16.05 -0.65
N VAL A 308 2.09 17.04 -0.65
CA VAL A 308 2.45 18.47 -0.73
C VAL A 308 3.27 18.89 0.49
N GLU A 309 2.86 18.51 1.70
CA GLU A 309 3.59 18.82 2.93
C GLU A 309 4.99 18.19 2.92
N THR A 310 5.10 16.92 2.52
CA THR A 310 6.38 16.21 2.40
C THR A 310 7.33 16.91 1.43
N TRP A 311 6.87 17.28 0.24
CA TRP A 311 7.73 17.93 -0.75
C TRP A 311 8.06 19.37 -0.41
N THR A 312 7.14 20.10 0.22
CA THR A 312 7.44 21.43 0.76
C THR A 312 8.54 21.35 1.81
N ASP A 313 8.46 20.39 2.72
CA ASP A 313 9.47 20.15 3.76
C ASP A 313 10.85 19.80 3.19
N ILE A 314 10.90 18.84 2.25
CA ILE A 314 12.16 18.46 1.57
C ILE A 314 12.78 19.66 0.86
N LEU A 315 12.00 20.42 0.09
CA LEU A 315 12.51 21.55 -0.69
C LEU A 315 12.93 22.75 0.18
N THR A 316 12.33 22.95 1.36
CA THR A 316 12.70 24.06 2.27
C THR A 316 14.08 23.86 2.91
N ARG A 317 14.60 22.63 2.87
CA ARG A 317 15.88 22.24 3.47
C ARG A 317 17.04 22.23 2.47
N LEU A 318 16.77 22.53 1.19
CA LEU A 318 17.76 22.57 0.12
C LEU A 318 18.50 23.90 0.01
#